data_AF-A0A1Q3QW61-F1
#
_entry.id   AF-A0A1Q3QW61-F1
#
_cell.length_a   1.000
_cell.length_b   1.000
_cell.length_c   1.000
_cell.angle_alpha   90.00
_cell.angle_beta   90.00
_cell.angle_gamma   90.00
#
_symmetry.space_group_name_H-M   'P 1'
#
loop_
_entity.id
_entity.type
_entity.pdbx_description
1 polymer ?
#
loop_
_entity_poly.entity_id
_entity_poly.type
_entity_poly.pdbx_seq_one_letter_code
_entity_poly.pdbx_strand_id
1 'polypeptide(L)'
;MTTKKAAKKSPAKKSIKRSTKKSTTKKSSAKKAASKKAATKKTAAKKRTSSPKYGKAAGKSVEREMKAMKQGKLKSGSGRKVTSRKQAIAIGLSEARKSGAKVPRKKS
;
A
#
# COMPACT_ATOMS: atom_id res chain seq x y z
N MET A 1 -1.01 13.76 52.52
CA MET A 1 0.15 14.20 51.71
C MET A 1 -0.30 14.52 50.30
N THR A 2 -0.12 15.78 49.88
CA THR A 2 -0.64 16.35 48.63
C THR A 2 0.39 16.35 47.51
N THR A 3 -0.13 16.32 46.28
CA THR A 3 0.51 16.59 44.97
C THR A 3 1.23 15.40 44.33
N LYS A 4 1.18 15.14 43.02
CA LYS A 4 0.93 16.05 41.89
C LYS A 4 0.49 15.25 40.65
N LYS A 5 -0.61 15.70 40.05
CA LYS A 5 -1.15 15.31 38.74
C LYS A 5 -0.18 15.72 37.62
N ALA A 6 0.38 14.75 36.89
CA ALA A 6 1.21 15.03 35.72
C ALA A 6 0.30 15.31 34.50
N ALA A 7 0.35 16.57 34.04
CA ALA A 7 -0.43 17.07 32.92
C ALA A 7 0.09 16.56 31.57
N LYS A 8 -0.84 16.11 30.71
CA LYS A 8 -0.64 15.92 29.27
C LYS A 8 -0.15 17.24 28.66
N LYS A 9 0.99 17.20 27.97
CA LYS A 9 1.44 18.32 27.11
C LYS A 9 1.68 17.79 25.70
N SER A 10 0.68 17.96 24.85
CA SER A 10 0.78 17.77 23.40
C SER A 10 1.50 18.98 22.80
N PRO A 11 2.61 18.82 22.05
CA PRO A 11 3.11 19.91 21.22
C PRO A 11 2.40 19.94 19.86
N ALA A 12 2.01 21.15 19.49
CA ALA A 12 1.08 21.52 18.46
C ALA A 12 1.54 21.23 17.01
N LYS A 13 0.55 21.04 16.14
CA LYS A 13 0.66 21.09 14.68
C LYS A 13 1.32 22.42 14.26
N LYS A 14 2.50 22.37 13.65
CA LYS A 14 3.12 23.52 12.97
C LYS A 14 2.69 23.53 11.51
N SER A 15 1.61 24.25 11.22
CA SER A 15 1.17 24.61 9.86
C SER A 15 2.10 25.68 9.29
N ILE A 16 2.99 25.30 8.38
CA ILE A 16 3.84 26.27 7.66
C ILE A 16 3.19 26.61 6.31
N LYS A 17 2.64 27.82 6.35
CA LYS A 17 2.21 28.76 5.32
C LYS A 17 2.48 28.41 3.84
N ARG A 18 1.38 28.38 3.07
CA ARG A 18 1.26 28.83 1.68
C ARG A 18 2.03 30.15 1.48
N SER A 19 2.98 30.18 0.56
CA SER A 19 3.52 31.42 -0.01
C SER A 19 3.04 31.56 -1.45
N THR A 20 2.01 32.39 -1.63
CA THR A 20 1.68 32.98 -2.93
C THR A 20 2.69 34.10 -3.20
N LYS A 21 3.59 33.93 -4.17
CA LYS A 21 4.29 35.07 -4.76
C LYS A 21 4.18 35.03 -6.28
N LYS A 22 3.21 35.81 -6.74
CA LYS A 22 3.09 36.44 -8.05
C LYS A 22 4.41 37.16 -8.39
N SER A 23 5.00 36.85 -9.53
CA SER A 23 5.97 37.72 -10.19
C SER A 23 5.70 37.73 -11.69
N THR A 24 5.05 38.79 -12.11
CA THR A 24 4.88 39.24 -13.48
C THR A 24 6.19 39.82 -14.00
N THR A 25 6.77 39.25 -15.05
CA THR A 25 7.58 40.01 -16.02
C THR A 25 7.44 39.41 -17.42
N LYS A 26 7.27 40.32 -18.37
CA LYS A 26 6.87 40.15 -19.75
C LYS A 26 8.03 39.71 -20.66
N LYS A 27 7.65 39.08 -21.77
CA LYS A 27 8.11 39.36 -23.15
C LYS A 27 9.56 38.98 -23.52
N SER A 28 9.68 38.00 -24.40
CA SER A 28 10.25 38.23 -25.73
C SER A 28 9.87 37.10 -26.70
N SER A 29 9.65 37.56 -27.93
CA SER A 29 9.10 36.89 -29.09
C SER A 29 10.15 36.17 -29.94
N ALA A 30 9.65 35.27 -30.80
CA ALA A 30 10.33 34.59 -31.92
C ALA A 30 11.29 33.46 -31.47
N LYS A 31 11.24 32.25 -32.03
CA LYS A 31 11.34 31.98 -33.47
C LYS A 31 11.02 30.49 -33.75
N LYS A 32 10.44 30.27 -34.93
CA LYS A 32 10.71 29.16 -35.85
C LYS A 32 10.02 27.80 -35.62
N ALA A 33 9.08 27.55 -36.53
CA ALA A 33 8.56 26.27 -36.94
C ALA A 33 9.66 25.21 -37.15
N ALA A 34 9.41 23.98 -36.72
CA ALA A 34 9.80 22.76 -37.43
C ALA A 34 9.09 21.54 -36.84
N SER A 35 8.45 20.77 -37.72
CA SER A 35 8.00 19.39 -37.52
C SER A 35 6.84 19.16 -36.53
N LYS A 36 5.63 19.16 -37.08
CA LYS A 36 4.56 18.27 -36.63
C LYS A 36 5.08 16.82 -36.77
N LYS A 37 5.77 16.33 -35.74
CA LYS A 37 6.10 14.91 -35.63
C LYS A 37 4.80 14.21 -35.25
N ALA A 38 4.06 13.77 -36.27
CA ALA A 38 2.93 12.87 -36.13
C ALA A 38 3.44 11.53 -35.57
N ALA A 39 3.71 11.51 -34.27
CA ALA A 39 3.71 10.28 -33.51
C ALA A 39 2.26 9.81 -33.51
N THR A 40 1.94 8.92 -34.44
CA THR A 40 0.78 8.04 -34.32
C THR A 40 0.86 7.44 -32.92
N LYS A 41 0.10 8.02 -31.98
CA LYS A 41 -0.17 7.40 -30.69
C LYS A 41 -0.84 6.08 -31.05
N LYS A 42 -0.05 5.00 -31.15
CA LYS A 42 -0.52 3.65 -30.89
C LYS A 42 -1.08 3.73 -29.48
N THR A 43 -2.38 3.98 -29.38
CA THR A 43 -3.14 3.75 -28.17
C THR A 43 -3.01 2.26 -27.93
N ALA A 44 -1.96 1.88 -27.19
CA ALA A 44 -1.73 0.53 -26.75
C ALA A 44 -3.06 0.08 -26.15
N ALA A 45 -3.70 -0.88 -26.84
CA ALA A 45 -5.00 -1.40 -26.47
C ALA A 45 -4.94 -1.68 -24.97
N LYS A 46 -5.72 -0.91 -24.20
CA LYS A 46 -5.77 -0.99 -22.75
C LYS A 46 -6.24 -2.40 -22.42
N LYS A 47 -5.28 -3.32 -22.27
CA LYS A 47 -5.49 -4.70 -21.86
C LYS A 47 -6.43 -4.58 -20.67
N ARG A 48 -7.66 -5.09 -20.78
CA ARG A 48 -8.60 -5.11 -19.66
C ARG A 48 -7.98 -6.02 -18.62
N THR A 49 -7.07 -5.48 -17.81
CA THR A 49 -6.38 -6.21 -16.77
C THR A 49 -7.44 -6.50 -15.73
N SER A 50 -7.99 -7.70 -15.79
CA SER A 50 -8.86 -8.22 -14.75
C SER A 50 -8.11 -8.05 -13.42
N SER A 51 -8.69 -7.27 -12.52
CA SER A 51 -8.06 -7.01 -11.23
C SER A 51 -7.91 -8.35 -10.50
N PRO A 52 -6.73 -8.67 -9.96
CA PRO A 52 -6.53 -9.94 -9.26
C PRO A 52 -7.51 -10.05 -8.09
N LYS A 53 -7.99 -11.29 -7.88
CA LYS A 53 -8.96 -11.64 -6.83
C LYS A 53 -8.42 -11.34 -5.42
N TYR A 54 -7.11 -11.45 -5.26
CA TYR A 54 -6.39 -11.13 -4.02
C TYR A 54 -5.47 -9.93 -4.23
N GLY A 55 -5.36 -9.07 -3.22
CA GLY A 55 -4.43 -7.93 -3.24
C GLY A 55 -2.98 -8.35 -3.02
N LYS A 56 -2.03 -7.49 -3.43
CA LYS A 56 -0.59 -7.71 -3.20
C LYS A 56 -0.25 -7.92 -1.72
N ALA A 57 -0.93 -7.20 -0.81
CA ALA A 57 -0.75 -7.35 0.63
C ALA A 57 -1.09 -8.78 1.11
N ALA A 58 -2.18 -9.37 0.60
CA ALA A 58 -2.55 -10.75 0.94
C ALA A 58 -1.49 -11.76 0.46
N GLY A 59 -0.95 -11.55 -0.76
CA GLY A 59 0.14 -12.36 -1.28
C GLY A 59 1.39 -12.31 -0.39
N LYS A 60 1.79 -11.11 0.07
CA LYS A 60 2.94 -10.92 0.97
C LYS A 60 2.75 -11.61 2.32
N SER A 61 1.55 -11.54 2.91
CA SER A 61 1.25 -12.26 4.15
C SER A 61 1.39 -13.77 3.98
N VAL A 62 0.81 -14.34 2.91
CA VAL A 62 0.93 -15.77 2.62
C VAL A 62 2.40 -16.17 2.38
N GLU A 63 3.16 -15.35 1.66
CA GLU A 63 4.58 -15.59 1.42
C GLU A 63 5.38 -15.65 2.74
N ARG A 64 5.14 -14.72 3.66
CA ARG A 64 5.78 -14.68 4.98
C ARG A 64 5.48 -15.95 5.77
N GLU A 65 4.21 -16.33 5.87
CA GLU A 65 3.79 -17.52 6.60
C GLU A 65 4.34 -18.81 5.96
N MET A 66 4.38 -18.86 4.62
CA MET A 66 5.01 -19.95 3.89
C MET A 66 6.51 -20.08 4.18
N LYS A 67 7.23 -18.96 4.28
CA LYS A 67 8.65 -18.96 4.67
C LYS A 67 8.80 -19.45 6.11
N ALA A 68 7.98 -18.95 7.05
CA ALA A 68 8.01 -19.39 8.45
C ALA A 68 7.72 -20.89 8.61
N MET A 69 6.78 -21.44 7.81
CA MET A 69 6.48 -22.86 7.77
C MET A 69 7.68 -23.67 7.25
N LYS A 70 8.29 -23.26 6.13
CA LYS A 70 9.49 -23.92 5.58
C LYS A 70 10.66 -23.94 6.58
N GLN A 71 10.74 -22.93 7.44
CA GLN A 71 11.74 -22.83 8.51
C GLN A 71 11.35 -23.61 9.78
N GLY A 72 10.17 -24.25 9.82
CA GLY A 72 9.69 -25.00 10.99
C GLY A 72 9.29 -24.11 12.19
N LYS A 73 9.12 -22.81 11.97
CA LYS A 73 8.84 -21.80 13.02
C LYS A 73 7.35 -21.48 13.16
N LEU A 74 6.54 -21.78 12.14
CA LEU A 74 5.11 -21.47 12.14
C LEU A 74 4.35 -22.34 13.14
N LYS A 75 3.56 -21.71 14.01
CA LYS A 75 2.67 -22.37 14.98
C LYS A 75 1.20 -22.02 14.70
N SER A 76 0.31 -22.97 14.98
CA SER A 76 -1.14 -22.76 14.92
C SER A 76 -1.63 -22.02 16.18
N GLY A 77 -2.90 -21.61 16.18
CA GLY A 77 -3.56 -21.08 17.38
C GLY A 77 -3.62 -22.06 18.56
N SER A 78 -3.41 -23.35 18.32
CA SER A 78 -3.34 -24.39 19.36
C SER A 78 -1.90 -24.67 19.83
N GLY A 79 -0.92 -23.86 19.42
CA GLY A 79 0.49 -24.01 19.80
C GLY A 79 1.26 -25.11 19.06
N ARG A 80 0.57 -25.96 18.29
CA ARG A 80 1.20 -27.03 17.48
C ARG A 80 1.93 -26.42 16.27
N LYS A 81 3.04 -27.03 15.85
CA LYS A 81 3.75 -26.64 14.63
C LYS A 81 2.87 -26.91 13.41
N VAL A 82 2.88 -25.99 12.46
CA VAL A 82 2.14 -26.13 11.19
C VAL A 82 2.95 -27.01 10.25
N THR A 83 2.40 -28.16 9.91
CA THR A 83 3.02 -29.14 8.99
C THR A 83 2.48 -29.02 7.57
N SER A 84 1.24 -28.54 7.41
CA SER A 84 0.56 -28.48 6.13
C SER A 84 0.64 -27.11 5.46
N ARG A 85 1.01 -27.11 4.17
CA ARG A 85 0.99 -25.92 3.31
C ARG A 85 -0.39 -25.25 3.25
N LYS A 86 -1.46 -26.06 3.20
CA LYS A 86 -2.84 -25.54 3.18
C LYS A 86 -3.14 -24.73 4.44
N GLN A 87 -2.64 -25.18 5.59
CA GLN A 87 -2.83 -24.52 6.87
C GLN A 87 -2.03 -23.21 6.95
N ALA A 88 -0.79 -23.18 6.48
CA ALA A 88 -0.01 -21.95 6.40
C ALA A 88 -0.67 -20.88 5.51
N ILE A 89 -1.20 -21.30 4.34
CA ILE A 89 -1.97 -20.41 3.47
C ILE A 89 -3.23 -19.90 4.17
N ALA A 90 -3.94 -20.76 4.90
CA ALA A 90 -5.14 -20.37 5.64
C ALA A 90 -4.84 -19.35 6.76
N ILE A 91 -3.71 -19.50 7.46
CA ILE A 91 -3.23 -18.54 8.45
C ILE A 91 -2.92 -17.21 7.76
N GLY A 92 -2.10 -17.22 6.71
CA GLY A 92 -1.72 -16.00 5.97
C GLY A 92 -2.92 -15.26 5.36
N LEU A 93 -3.92 -15.98 4.81
CA LEU A 93 -5.15 -15.37 4.31
C LEU A 93 -6.04 -14.81 5.44
N SER A 94 -6.02 -15.42 6.63
CA SER A 94 -6.78 -14.93 7.78
C SER A 94 -6.15 -13.68 8.37
N GLU A 95 -4.82 -13.61 8.46
CA GLU A 95 -4.10 -12.38 8.83
C GLU A 95 -4.29 -11.27 7.80
N ALA A 96 -4.26 -11.60 6.52
CA ALA A 96 -4.54 -10.66 5.44
C ALA A 96 -5.95 -10.06 5.58
N ARG A 97 -6.97 -10.85 5.95
CA ARG A 97 -8.32 -10.33 6.22
C ARG A 97 -8.34 -9.40 7.43
N LYS A 98 -7.68 -9.79 8.54
CA LYS A 98 -7.62 -8.97 9.77
C LYS A 98 -6.91 -7.63 9.54
N SER A 99 -5.90 -7.61 8.68
CA SER A 99 -5.16 -6.40 8.29
C SER A 99 -5.87 -5.55 7.23
N GLY A 100 -7.08 -5.92 6.79
CA GLY A 100 -7.85 -5.16 5.80
C GLY A 100 -7.35 -5.33 4.36
N ALA A 101 -6.51 -6.32 4.07
CA ALA A 101 -6.09 -6.60 2.70
C ALA A 101 -7.27 -7.12 1.86
N LYS A 102 -7.21 -6.87 0.54
CA LYS A 102 -8.20 -7.37 -0.43
C LYS A 102 -8.17 -8.89 -0.48
N VAL A 103 -9.11 -9.53 0.23
CA VAL A 103 -9.32 -10.97 0.25
C VAL A 103 -10.83 -11.24 0.13
N PRO A 104 -11.27 -12.17 -0.73
CA PRO A 104 -12.66 -12.59 -0.82
C PRO A 104 -13.21 -13.03 0.54
N ARG A 105 -14.46 -12.61 0.79
CA ARG A 105 -15.25 -13.07 1.95
C ARG A 105 -15.49 -14.57 1.82
N LYS A 106 -15.61 -15.25 2.96
CA LYS A 106 -16.10 -16.63 2.98
C LYS A 106 -17.55 -16.60 2.48
N LYS A 107 -17.92 -17.57 1.65
CA LYS A 107 -19.34 -17.84 1.38
C LYS A 107 -19.90 -18.48 2.65
N SER A 108 -21.02 -17.95 3.13
CA SER A 108 -21.85 -18.56 4.18
C SER A 108 -22.44 -19.87 3.68
#